data_AF-A0A0Q0W9Z5-F1
#
_entry.id   AF-A0A0Q0W9Z5-F1
#
_cell.length_a   1.000
_cell.length_b   1.000
_cell.length_c   1.000
_cell.angle_alpha   90.00
_cell.angle_beta   90.00
_cell.angle_gamma   90.00
#
_symmetry.space_group_name_H-M   'P 1'
#
loop_
_entity.id
_entity.type
_entity.pdbx_description
1 polymer ?
#
loop_
_entity_poly.entity_id
_entity_poly.type
_entity_poly.pdbx_seq_one_letter_code
_entity_poly.pdbx_strand_id
1 'polypeptide(L)'
;MRLLKLAGFEPALDHCIVCKTPVTNGNLYYFHANDGGIKCSTCAKPQRYEKPVSTGTVRTLLLGKDMDIDKIKLITLTDSSAIESRSILTEFITHVLGREVKSLRVMEQVRKFCT
;
A
#
# COMPACT_ATOMS: atom_id res chain seq x y z
N MET A 1 1.82 -6.03 5.60
CA MET A 1 3.15 -6.01 4.93
C MET A 1 4.06 -7.15 5.34
N ARG A 2 4.23 -7.46 6.63
CA ARG A 2 5.13 -8.53 7.09
C ARG A 2 4.93 -9.89 6.38
N LEU A 3 3.69 -10.33 6.18
CA LEU A 3 3.41 -11.58 5.44
C LEU A 3 3.92 -11.53 3.99
N LEU A 4 3.73 -10.41 3.29
CA LEU A 4 4.20 -10.23 1.92
C LEU A 4 5.73 -10.33 1.84
N LYS A 5 6.43 -9.70 2.79
CA LYS A 5 7.89 -9.82 2.93
C LYS A 5 8.33 -11.27 3.14
N LEU A 6 7.70 -11.98 4.08
CA LEU A 6 8.02 -13.39 4.35
C LEU A 6 7.73 -14.31 3.16
N ALA A 7 6.72 -13.98 2.36
CA ALA A 7 6.36 -14.72 1.16
C ALA A 7 7.22 -14.37 -0.07
N GLY A 8 8.18 -13.43 0.04
CA GLY A 8 9.03 -13.00 -1.07
C GLY A 8 8.38 -12.00 -2.03
N PHE A 9 7.25 -11.41 -1.66
CA PHE A 9 6.51 -10.42 -2.44
C PHE A 9 6.60 -9.03 -1.80
N GLU A 10 7.76 -8.59 -1.34
CA GLU A 10 7.90 -7.25 -0.73
C GLU A 10 7.80 -6.15 -1.80
N PRO A 11 6.82 -5.23 -1.72
CA PRO A 11 6.75 -4.10 -2.65
C PRO A 11 7.80 -3.03 -2.28
N ALA A 12 8.37 -2.38 -3.30
CA ALA A 12 9.29 -1.26 -3.13
C ALA A 12 8.52 0.04 -2.82
N LEU A 13 8.55 0.46 -1.56
CA LEU A 13 7.81 1.63 -1.05
C LEU A 13 8.72 2.75 -0.54
N ASP A 14 10.01 2.53 -0.39
CA ASP A 14 10.98 3.48 0.16
C ASP A 14 11.62 4.38 -0.90
N HIS A 15 11.56 3.98 -2.18
CA HIS A 15 12.09 4.72 -3.31
C HIS A 15 11.23 4.54 -4.56
N CYS A 16 11.36 5.47 -5.52
CA CYS A 16 10.75 5.32 -6.84
C CYS A 16 11.40 4.14 -7.58
N ILE A 17 10.60 3.18 -8.04
CA ILE A 17 11.14 1.98 -8.71
C ILE A 17 11.89 2.28 -10.02
N VAL A 18 11.60 3.42 -10.65
CA VAL A 18 12.20 3.85 -11.93
C VAL A 18 13.47 4.65 -11.72
N CYS A 19 13.40 5.81 -11.05
CA CYS A 19 14.54 6.72 -10.89
C CYS A 19 15.35 6.48 -9.61
N LYS A 20 14.92 5.56 -8.75
CA LYS A 20 15.55 5.22 -7.45
C LYS A 20 15.62 6.35 -6.43
N THR A 21 14.99 7.50 -6.70
CA THR A 21 14.91 8.60 -5.74
C THR A 21 14.10 8.18 -4.49
N PRO A 22 14.63 8.40 -3.28
CA PRO A 22 13.94 8.08 -2.03
C PRO A 22 12.62 8.83 -1.87
N VAL A 23 11.71 8.26 -1.07
CA VAL A 23 10.46 8.92 -0.68
C VAL A 23 10.73 10.04 0.32
N THR A 24 10.30 11.25 -0.02
CA THR A 24 10.41 12.44 0.82
C THR A 24 9.06 13.12 1.00
N ASN A 25 8.91 13.87 2.09
CA ASN A 25 7.69 14.62 2.35
C ASN A 25 7.52 15.75 1.31
N GLY A 26 6.27 16.08 0.97
CA GLY A 26 5.93 17.15 0.02
C GLY A 26 5.88 16.73 -1.46
N ASN A 27 6.35 15.51 -1.78
CA ASN A 27 6.24 14.94 -3.12
C ASN A 27 5.02 14.00 -3.24
N LEU A 28 4.53 13.84 -4.47
CA LEU A 28 3.46 12.92 -4.81
C LEU A 28 4.03 11.60 -5.32
N TYR A 29 3.50 10.49 -4.82
CA TYR A 29 3.87 9.13 -5.19
C TYR A 29 2.63 8.33 -5.57
N TYR A 30 2.77 7.43 -6.52
CA TYR A 30 1.69 6.59 -7.04
C TYR A 30 2.10 5.14 -6.89
N PHE A 31 1.23 4.31 -6.34
CA PHE A 31 1.48 2.88 -6.22
C PHE A 31 1.04 2.17 -7.50
N HIS A 32 1.90 1.32 -8.03
CA HIS A 32 1.62 0.50 -9.21
C HIS A 32 1.78 -0.96 -8.83
N ALA A 33 0.66 -1.64 -8.56
CA ALA A 33 0.68 -3.04 -8.14
C ALA A 33 1.40 -3.95 -9.16
N ASN A 34 1.19 -3.70 -10.45
CA ASN A 34 1.80 -4.48 -11.54
C ASN A 34 3.32 -4.39 -11.59
N ASP A 35 3.89 -3.27 -11.13
CA ASP A 35 5.34 -3.06 -11.10
C ASP A 35 5.93 -3.32 -9.71
N GLY A 36 5.10 -3.71 -8.73
CA GLY A 36 5.52 -4.05 -7.39
C GLY A 36 6.08 -2.90 -6.56
N GLY A 37 5.66 -1.66 -6.81
CA GLY A 37 6.15 -0.54 -6.00
C GLY A 37 5.58 0.83 -6.37
N ILE A 38 6.21 1.87 -5.84
CA ILE A 38 5.80 3.25 -6.06
C ILE A 38 6.61 3.95 -7.15
N LYS A 39 5.99 4.91 -7.81
CA LYS A 39 6.62 5.84 -8.75
C LYS A 39 6.40 7.27 -8.28
N CYS A 40 7.40 8.13 -8.44
CA CYS A 40 7.23 9.57 -8.23
C CYS A 40 6.36 10.18 -9.34
N SER A 41 5.83 11.37 -9.12
CA SER A 41 5.00 12.11 -10.10
C SER A 41 5.63 12.21 -11.49
N THR A 42 6.95 12.39 -11.59
CA THR A 42 7.68 12.45 -12.85
C THR A 42 7.71 11.12 -13.60
N CYS A 43 7.89 10.00 -12.89
CA CYS A 43 7.99 8.67 -13.49
C CYS A 43 6.64 8.00 -13.72
N ALA A 44 5.63 8.32 -12.91
CA ALA A 44 4.31 7.70 -12.96
C ALA A 44 3.49 8.12 -14.19
N LYS A 45 3.66 9.37 -14.66
CA LYS A 45 2.80 9.99 -15.69
C LYS A 45 1.30 9.73 -15.39
N PRO A 46 0.83 10.13 -14.20
CA PRO A 46 -0.45 9.69 -13.67
C PRO A 46 -1.61 10.15 -14.56
N GLN A 47 -2.63 9.30 -14.69
CA GLN A 47 -3.86 9.66 -15.38
C GLN A 47 -4.71 10.62 -14.53
N ARG A 48 -5.68 11.30 -15.16
CA ARG A 48 -6.50 12.36 -14.54
C ARG A 48 -7.20 11.97 -13.22
N TYR A 49 -7.40 10.68 -12.96
CA TYR A 49 -8.10 10.18 -11.78
C TYR A 49 -7.24 9.27 -10.88
N GLU A 50 -5.96 9.12 -11.18
CA GLU A 50 -5.04 8.41 -10.28
C GLU A 50 -4.83 9.23 -9.01
N LYS A 51 -5.08 8.60 -7.87
CA LYS A 51 -4.86 9.23 -6.57
C LYS A 51 -3.45 8.93 -6.08
N PRO A 52 -2.68 9.95 -5.67
CA PRO A 52 -1.40 9.71 -5.04
C PRO A 52 -1.60 9.04 -3.67
N VAL A 53 -0.59 8.30 -3.24
CA VAL A 53 -0.48 7.75 -1.90
C VAL A 53 0.21 8.77 -1.00
N SER A 54 -0.32 8.97 0.21
CA SER A 54 0.33 9.85 1.17
C SER A 54 1.66 9.25 1.68
N THR A 55 2.63 10.12 1.95
CA THR A 55 3.90 9.68 2.54
C THR A 55 3.72 9.10 3.94
N GLY A 56 2.67 9.52 4.66
CA GLY A 56 2.26 8.94 5.95
C GLY A 56 1.86 7.47 5.83
N THR A 57 1.04 7.13 4.83
CA THR A 57 0.69 5.73 4.52
C THR A 57 1.92 4.91 4.18
N VAL A 58 2.78 5.41 3.28
CA VAL A 58 4.02 4.72 2.89
C VAL A 58 4.88 4.40 4.11
N ARG A 59 5.12 5.39 4.96
CA ARG A 59 5.89 5.21 6.19
C ARG A 59 5.24 4.23 7.14
N THR A 60 3.92 4.26 7.29
CA THR A 60 3.20 3.32 8.17
C THR A 60 3.30 1.88 7.67
N LEU A 61 3.18 1.66 6.35
CA LEU A 61 3.34 0.34 5.75
C LEU A 61 4.77 -0.20 5.91
N LEU A 62 5.79 0.65 5.74
CA LEU A 62 7.19 0.31 5.98
C LEU A 62 7.46 0.02 7.47
N LEU A 63 6.93 0.83 8.38
CA LEU A 63 7.05 0.60 9.82
C LEU A 63 6.42 -0.74 10.23
N GLY A 64 5.21 -1.02 9.76
CA GLY A 64 4.51 -2.29 10.05
C GLY A 64 5.12 -3.51 9.37
N LYS A 65 6.07 -3.33 8.43
CA LYS A 65 6.82 -4.41 7.79
C LYS A 65 7.94 -4.93 8.68
N ASP A 66 8.70 -4.03 9.31
CA ASP A 66 9.91 -4.38 10.05
C ASP A 66 9.70 -4.43 11.57
N MET A 67 8.55 -3.95 12.06
CA MET A 67 8.23 -3.98 13.48
C MET A 67 7.86 -5.37 14.01
N ASP A 68 8.18 -5.57 15.29
CA ASP A 68 7.74 -6.72 16.06
C ASP A 68 6.21 -6.82 16.11
N ILE A 69 5.68 -8.04 16.02
CA ILE A 69 4.24 -8.29 15.98
C ILE A 69 3.57 -7.82 17.27
N ASP A 70 4.25 -7.98 18.41
CA ASP A 70 3.74 -7.55 19.72
C ASP A 70 3.59 -6.03 19.84
N LYS A 71 4.34 -5.29 19.00
CA LYS A 71 4.34 -3.83 18.95
C LYS A 71 3.40 -3.27 17.87
N ILE A 72 2.85 -4.10 16.98
CA ILE A 72 2.02 -3.62 15.86
C ILE A 72 0.78 -2.85 16.30
N LYS A 73 0.23 -3.21 17.47
CA LYS A 73 -0.91 -2.54 18.12
C LYS A 73 -0.63 -1.08 18.51
N LEU A 74 0.64 -0.67 18.52
CA LEU A 74 1.05 0.71 18.81
C LEU A 74 1.00 1.62 17.58
N ILE A 75 0.80 1.06 16.38
CA ILE A 75 0.60 1.88 15.18
C ILE A 75 -0.79 2.49 15.23
N THR A 76 -0.85 3.81 15.26
CA THR A 76 -2.08 4.56 15.02
C THR A 76 -2.13 5.00 13.56
N LEU A 77 -3.19 4.60 12.86
CA LEU A 77 -3.49 5.04 11.51
C LEU A 77 -4.58 6.11 11.55
N THR A 78 -4.41 7.18 10.76
CA THR A 78 -5.56 8.03 10.42
C THR A 78 -6.53 7.25 9.53
N ASP A 79 -7.79 7.66 9.48
CA ASP A 79 -8.78 7.01 8.59
C ASP A 79 -8.33 7.02 7.13
N SER A 80 -7.76 8.15 6.67
CA SER A 80 -7.18 8.26 5.34
C SER A 80 -6.06 7.24 5.11
N SER A 81 -5.13 7.11 6.07
CA SER A 81 -4.01 6.18 5.96
C SER A 81 -4.47 4.73 6.00
N ALA A 82 -5.52 4.42 6.77
CA ALA A 82 -6.11 3.09 6.82
C ALA A 82 -6.79 2.71 5.49
N ILE A 83 -7.51 3.65 4.87
CA ILE A 83 -8.15 3.45 3.56
C ILE A 83 -7.08 3.26 2.48
N GLU A 84 -6.07 4.14 2.41
CA GLU A 84 -4.96 4.02 1.45
C GLU A 84 -4.19 2.71 1.63
N SER A 85 -3.83 2.37 2.88
CA SER A 85 -3.15 1.10 3.20
C SER A 85 -3.95 -0.11 2.74
N ARG A 86 -5.27 -0.12 2.98
CA ARG A 86 -6.17 -1.19 2.55
C ARG A 86 -6.23 -1.30 1.03
N SER A 87 -6.31 -0.17 0.33
CA SER A 87 -6.30 -0.13 -1.14
C SER A 87 -5.03 -0.75 -1.70
N ILE A 88 -3.85 -0.27 -1.25
CA ILE A 88 -2.54 -0.74 -1.71
C ILE A 88 -2.38 -2.24 -1.45
N LEU A 89 -2.67 -2.69 -0.23
CA LEU A 89 -2.56 -4.11 0.14
C LEU A 89 -3.49 -4.98 -0.69
N THR A 90 -4.74 -4.57 -0.86
CA THR A 90 -5.74 -5.35 -1.60
C THR A 90 -5.38 -5.46 -3.08
N GLU A 91 -5.03 -4.34 -3.70
CA GLU A 91 -4.63 -4.28 -5.10
C GLU A 91 -3.40 -5.16 -5.35
N PHE A 92 -2.38 -5.02 -4.50
CA PHE A 92 -1.15 -5.77 -4.65
C PHE A 92 -1.30 -7.27 -4.36
N ILE A 93 -2.04 -7.65 -3.31
CA ILE A 93 -2.31 -9.07 -3.03
C ILE A 93 -3.11 -9.69 -4.18
N THR A 94 -4.10 -8.97 -4.73
CA THR A 94 -4.88 -9.45 -5.87
C THR A 94 -4.00 -9.64 -7.10
N HIS A 95 -3.08 -8.69 -7.35
CA HIS A 95 -2.09 -8.80 -8.42
C HIS A 95 -1.19 -10.02 -8.24
N VAL A 96 -0.58 -10.20 -7.07
CA VAL A 96 0.31 -11.34 -6.75
C VAL A 96 -0.42 -12.68 -6.88
N LEU A 97 -1.68 -12.76 -6.46
CA LEU A 97 -2.47 -14.00 -6.53
C LEU A 97 -3.03 -14.28 -7.94
N GLY A 98 -3.07 -13.28 -8.82
CA GLY A 98 -3.73 -13.37 -10.14
C GLY A 98 -5.24 -13.61 -10.06
N ARG A 99 -5.85 -13.46 -8.88
CA ARG A 99 -7.29 -13.70 -8.64
C ARG A 99 -7.80 -12.90 -7.45
N GLU A 100 -9.10 -12.69 -7.42
CA GLU A 100 -9.78 -12.03 -6.29
C GLU A 100 -9.71 -12.87 -5.01
N VAL A 101 -9.54 -12.19 -3.87
CA VAL A 101 -9.64 -12.80 -2.53
C VAL A 101 -11.11 -12.87 -2.12
N LYS A 102 -11.73 -14.05 -2.28
CA LYS A 102 -13.17 -14.26 -2.01
C LYS A 102 -13.61 -13.85 -0.61
N SER A 103 -12.81 -14.16 0.42
CA SER A 103 -13.12 -13.79 1.81
C SER A 103 -13.14 -12.27 2.01
N LEU A 104 -12.22 -11.54 1.37
CA LEU A 104 -12.18 -10.08 1.41
C LEU A 104 -13.45 -9.48 0.81
N ARG A 105 -13.92 -10.00 -0.33
CA ARG A 105 -15.18 -9.57 -0.95
C ARG A 105 -16.37 -9.74 -0.01
N VAL A 106 -16.46 -10.88 0.68
CA VAL A 106 -17.52 -11.11 1.68
C VAL A 106 -17.41 -10.11 2.84
N MET A 107 -16.20 -9.87 3.36
CA MET A 107 -15.99 -8.89 4.43
C MET A 107 -16.41 -7.47 4.03
N GLU A 108 -16.13 -7.05 2.79
CA GLU A 108 -16.59 -5.75 2.28
C GLU A 108 -18.11 -5.67 2.17
N GLN A 109 -18.77 -6.74 1.76
CA GLN A 109 -20.23 -6.79 1.71
C GLN A 109 -20.83 -6.65 3.12
N VAL A 110 -20.34 -7.42 4.09
CA VAL A 110 -20.79 -7.35 5.49
C VAL A 110 -20.59 -5.94 6.06
N ARG A 111 -19.45 -5.31 5.81
CA ARG A 111 -19.17 -3.94 6.28
C ARG A 111 -20.19 -2.92 5.77
N LYS A 112 -20.64 -3.05 4.52
CA LYS A 112 -21.67 -2.19 3.93
C LYS A 112 -23.05 -2.37 4.55
N PHE A 113 -23.35 -3.52 5.15
CA PHE A 113 -24.62 -3.77 5.85
C PHE A 113 -24.62 -3.25 7.28
N CYS A 114 -23.44 -3.10 7.89
CA CYS A 114 -23.30 -2.63 9.28
C CYS A 114 -23.03 -1.12 9.39
N THR A 115 -23.00 -0.39 8.27
CA THR A 115 -22.84 1.08 8.21
C THR A 115 -24.16 1.70 7.77
#